data_AF-A0A2H5VH58-F1
#
_entry.id   AF-A0A2H5VH58-F1
#
_cell.length_a   1.000
_cell.length_b   1.000
_cell.length_c   1.000
_cell.angle_alpha   90.00
_cell.angle_beta   90.00
_cell.angle_gamma   90.00
#
_symmetry.space_group_name_H-M   'P 1'
#
loop_
_entity.id
_entity.type
_entity.pdbx_description
1 polymer ?
#
loop_
_entity_poly.entity_id
_entity_poly.type
_entity_poly.pdbx_seq_one_letter_code
_entity_poly.pdbx_strand_id
1 'polypeptide(L)'
;MSTIRRWMLYGVVLGFVLFGVTACGGGGGQQTQQPASQPSPPPTEQPAQPPAAPAQSEEEQLIARGQSLASSIGCTACHSADGTTLVGPTWKGLYGHEVEVVLPDGTETKVVADEAYLRESILDPNAKITKGFQANLMPIYQGQLSEDDIKAIIAYIKSLQGEHSHE
;
A
#
# COMPACT_ATOMS: atom_id res chain seq x y z
N MET A 1 18.02 48.37 -5.84
CA MET A 1 17.54 47.07 -5.31
C MET A 1 18.71 46.30 -4.73
N SER A 2 18.47 45.51 -3.68
CA SER A 2 19.40 44.59 -2.98
C SER A 2 20.18 45.15 -1.79
N THR A 3 19.67 44.88 -0.58
CA THR A 3 20.38 44.44 0.66
C THR A 3 19.33 44.39 1.79
N ILE A 4 19.21 43.32 2.60
CA ILE A 4 19.64 43.22 4.02
C ILE A 4 19.05 41.87 4.52
N ARG A 5 19.79 40.78 4.73
CA ARG A 5 20.51 40.32 5.95
C ARG A 5 19.73 40.33 7.28
N ARG A 6 19.43 39.14 7.83
CA ARG A 6 19.31 38.87 9.29
C ARG A 6 19.25 37.34 9.54
N TRP A 7 20.38 36.62 9.57
CA TRP A 7 21.13 36.24 10.79
C TRP A 7 20.27 36.18 12.06
N MET A 8 19.85 34.97 12.43
CA MET A 8 19.31 34.64 13.75
C MET A 8 20.39 33.82 14.48
N LEU A 9 20.87 34.41 15.56
CA LEU A 9 21.97 33.93 16.40
C LEU A 9 21.41 33.62 17.79
N TYR A 10 21.98 32.56 18.38
CA TYR A 10 22.23 32.34 19.81
C TYR A 10 21.12 31.82 20.73
N GLY A 11 21.50 30.82 21.54
CA GLY A 11 20.81 30.52 22.79
C GLY A 11 21.07 29.14 23.42
N VAL A 12 22.29 28.60 23.40
CA VAL A 12 22.65 27.45 24.24
C VAL A 12 22.70 27.89 25.71
N VAL A 13 21.91 27.25 26.58
CA VAL A 13 22.10 27.33 28.03
C VAL A 13 22.32 25.92 28.57
N LEU A 14 23.57 25.71 29.00
CA LEU A 14 24.07 24.58 29.74
C LEU A 14 23.65 24.71 31.21
N GLY A 15 23.19 23.62 31.83
CA GLY A 15 22.84 23.61 33.26
C GLY A 15 22.95 22.20 33.85
N PHE A 16 24.18 21.78 34.12
CA PHE A 16 24.55 20.55 34.82
C PHE A 16 24.36 20.77 36.34
N VAL A 17 23.56 19.96 37.02
CA VAL A 17 23.66 19.80 38.48
C VAL A 17 23.68 18.32 38.81
N LEU A 18 24.86 17.85 39.21
CA LEU A 18 25.13 16.58 39.84
C LEU A 18 24.59 16.60 41.27
N PHE A 19 23.75 15.64 41.63
CA PHE A 19 23.58 15.19 43.01
C PHE A 19 23.52 13.66 43.00
N GLY A 20 24.54 13.04 43.61
CA GLY A 20 24.61 11.60 43.82
C GLY A 20 24.05 11.17 45.17
N VAL A 21 24.23 9.85 45.40
CA VAL A 21 24.06 9.06 46.64
C VAL A 21 22.59 8.85 47.08
N THR A 22 22.08 7.69 47.54
CA THR A 22 22.62 6.45 48.13
C THR A 22 21.55 5.34 48.03
N ALA A 23 21.96 4.07 47.97
CA ALA A 23 21.10 2.89 48.00
C ALA A 23 20.51 2.55 49.40
N CYS A 24 19.31 1.93 49.45
CA CYS A 24 18.97 0.75 50.30
C CYS A 24 17.49 0.34 50.22
N GLY A 25 17.24 -0.96 50.01
CA GLY A 25 16.27 -1.83 50.70
C GLY A 25 14.81 -1.40 50.92
N GLY A 26 13.89 -2.11 50.26
CA GLY A 26 12.84 -2.94 50.87
C GLY A 26 11.80 -2.34 51.83
N GLY A 27 10.52 -2.58 51.51
CA GLY A 27 9.50 -2.84 52.53
C GLY A 27 8.24 -1.98 52.47
N GLY A 28 7.11 -2.66 52.25
CA GLY A 28 5.90 -2.47 53.07
C GLY A 28 5.06 -1.21 52.84
N GLY A 29 3.86 -1.44 52.29
CA GLY A 29 2.65 -1.14 53.06
C GLY A 29 2.09 0.28 53.02
N GLN A 30 0.86 0.31 52.50
CA GLN A 30 -0.28 1.09 52.97
C GLN A 30 -0.50 2.51 52.47
N GLN A 31 -1.80 2.74 52.25
CA GLN A 31 -2.59 3.96 52.37
C GLN A 31 -2.96 4.61 51.04
N THR A 32 -4.12 4.23 50.48
CA THR A 32 -5.41 4.90 50.72
C THR A 32 -5.31 6.41 50.64
N GLN A 33 -5.70 6.95 49.48
CA GLN A 33 -6.36 8.25 49.38
C GLN A 33 -7.11 8.28 48.04
N GLN A 34 -8.38 7.91 48.13
CA GLN A 34 -9.40 8.18 47.12
C GLN A 34 -9.99 9.55 47.46
N PRO A 35 -9.91 10.56 46.59
CA PRO A 35 -10.79 11.72 46.70
C PRO A 35 -12.13 11.37 46.04
N ALA A 36 -13.19 11.56 46.83
CA ALA A 36 -14.56 11.45 46.40
C ALA A 36 -14.96 12.64 45.51
N SER A 37 -15.72 12.31 44.47
CA SER A 37 -16.90 13.04 43.97
C SER A 37 -16.68 14.41 43.34
N GLN A 38 -16.53 14.41 42.01
CA GLN A 38 -17.33 15.31 41.17
C GLN A 38 -18.40 14.47 40.47
N PRO A 39 -19.67 14.91 40.42
CA PRO A 39 -20.65 14.26 39.56
C PRO A 39 -20.21 14.46 38.11
N SER A 40 -20.04 13.35 37.39
CA SER A 40 -19.87 13.37 35.95
C SER A 40 -21.08 14.07 35.31
N PRO A 41 -20.91 14.89 34.26
CA PRO A 41 -22.04 15.22 33.41
C PRO A 41 -22.67 13.91 32.91
N PRO A 42 -24.00 13.84 32.69
CA PRO A 42 -24.60 12.66 32.08
C PRO A 42 -23.84 12.38 30.77
N PRO A 43 -23.63 11.11 30.39
CA PRO A 43 -23.14 10.82 29.06
C PRO A 43 -24.16 11.46 28.12
N THR A 44 -23.76 12.54 27.44
CA THR A 44 -24.51 13.02 26.30
C THR A 44 -24.52 11.84 25.36
N GLU A 45 -25.70 11.23 25.25
CA GLU A 45 -26.01 10.11 24.40
C GLU A 45 -25.55 10.47 22.99
N GLN A 46 -24.35 10.04 22.64
CA GLN A 46 -23.85 10.09 21.29
C GLN A 46 -24.66 9.02 20.56
N PRO A 47 -25.48 9.37 19.55
CA PRO A 47 -26.28 8.38 18.84
C PRO A 47 -25.36 7.27 18.33
N ALA A 48 -25.70 6.03 18.64
CA ALA A 48 -24.94 4.85 18.26
C ALA A 48 -24.59 4.89 16.76
N GLN A 49 -23.30 4.99 16.43
CA GLN A 49 -22.82 4.75 15.09
C GLN A 49 -22.78 3.22 14.87
N PRO A 50 -23.39 2.68 13.81
CA PRO A 50 -23.23 1.27 13.47
C PRO A 50 -21.76 0.99 13.05
N PRO A 51 -21.18 -0.18 13.39
CA PRO A 51 -19.76 -0.43 13.14
C PRO A 51 -19.53 -0.99 11.72
N ALA A 52 -18.95 -0.20 10.81
CA ALA A 52 -18.35 -0.67 9.54
C ALA A 52 -17.56 0.45 8.81
N ALA A 53 -16.28 0.71 9.11
CA ALA A 53 -15.37 1.48 8.21
C ALA A 53 -13.86 1.49 8.58
N PRO A 54 -13.12 0.35 8.60
CA PRO A 54 -11.66 0.40 8.43
C PRO A 54 -11.17 -0.17 7.08
N ALA A 55 -11.72 -1.31 6.65
CA ALA A 55 -11.17 -2.10 5.54
C ALA A 55 -11.23 -1.42 4.17
N GLN A 56 -12.31 -0.68 3.87
CA GLN A 56 -12.47 -0.02 2.57
C GLN A 56 -11.45 1.11 2.36
N SER A 57 -11.10 1.83 3.43
CA SER A 57 -10.12 2.91 3.36
C SER A 57 -8.68 2.41 3.17
N GLU A 58 -8.37 1.22 3.70
CA GLU A 58 -7.05 0.60 3.54
C GLU A 58 -6.88 0.02 2.14
N GLU A 59 -7.91 -0.65 1.61
CA GLU A 59 -7.93 -1.16 0.24
C GLU A 59 -7.83 -0.03 -0.79
N GLU A 60 -8.59 1.06 -0.61
CA GLU A 60 -8.55 2.22 -1.51
C GLU A 60 -7.18 2.91 -1.51
N GLN A 61 -6.53 3.01 -0.34
CA GLN A 61 -5.14 3.50 -0.24
C GLN A 61 -4.15 2.57 -0.97
N LEU A 62 -4.35 1.26 -0.87
CA LEU A 62 -3.49 0.27 -1.53
C LEU A 62 -3.63 0.34 -3.05
N ILE A 63 -4.87 0.46 -3.55
CA ILE A 63 -5.18 0.68 -4.97
C ILE A 63 -4.53 1.97 -5.46
N ALA A 64 -4.70 3.09 -4.74
CA ALA A 64 -4.12 4.37 -5.11
C ALA A 64 -2.59 4.33 -5.16
N ARG A 65 -1.94 3.66 -4.19
CA ARG A 65 -0.50 3.40 -4.22
C ARG A 65 -0.10 2.59 -5.46
N GLY A 66 -0.85 1.53 -5.77
CA GLY A 66 -0.62 0.68 -6.93
C GLY A 66 -0.70 1.45 -8.25
N GLN A 67 -1.73 2.29 -8.39
CA GLN A 67 -1.90 3.16 -9.55
C GLN A 67 -0.73 4.15 -9.70
N SER A 68 -0.32 4.77 -8.59
CA SER A 68 0.83 5.70 -8.58
C SER A 68 2.12 5.00 -8.99
N LEU A 69 2.39 3.81 -8.42
CA LEU A 69 3.54 2.99 -8.77
C LEU A 69 3.53 2.63 -10.26
N ALA A 70 2.42 2.06 -10.75
CA ALA A 70 2.26 1.64 -12.14
C ALA A 70 2.52 2.78 -13.14
N SER A 71 2.12 4.01 -12.79
CA SER A 71 2.44 5.19 -13.60
C SER A 71 3.92 5.58 -13.49
N SER A 72 4.46 5.65 -12.27
CA SER A 72 5.83 6.13 -12.01
C SER A 72 6.93 5.22 -12.58
N ILE A 73 6.70 3.91 -12.62
CA ILE A 73 7.63 2.92 -13.17
C ILE A 73 7.37 2.61 -14.64
N GLY A 74 6.38 3.27 -15.26
CA GLY A 74 6.12 3.22 -16.69
C GLY A 74 5.27 2.05 -17.18
N CYS A 75 4.63 1.27 -16.29
CA CYS A 75 3.74 0.18 -16.71
C CYS A 75 2.63 0.69 -17.63
N THR A 76 2.08 1.87 -17.35
CA THR A 76 0.98 2.48 -18.11
C THR A 76 1.37 2.94 -19.51
N ALA A 77 2.67 2.94 -19.86
CA ALA A 77 3.12 3.21 -21.23
C ALA A 77 2.86 2.02 -22.17
N CYS A 78 2.75 0.81 -21.62
CA CYS A 78 2.54 -0.43 -22.38
C CYS A 78 1.23 -1.12 -22.03
N HIS A 79 0.64 -0.89 -20.86
CA HIS A 79 -0.62 -1.48 -20.43
C HIS A 79 -1.67 -0.41 -20.17
N SER A 80 -2.86 -0.58 -20.71
CA SER A 80 -3.97 0.33 -20.48
C SER A 80 -4.89 -0.16 -19.35
N ALA A 81 -5.63 0.78 -18.77
CA ALA A 81 -6.70 0.51 -17.82
C ALA A 81 -8.10 0.70 -18.44
N ASP A 82 -8.18 1.17 -19.69
CA ASP A 82 -9.43 1.56 -20.35
C ASP A 82 -9.96 0.53 -21.35
N GLY A 83 -9.16 -0.49 -21.68
CA GLY A 83 -9.49 -1.51 -22.67
C GLY A 83 -8.68 -1.41 -23.96
N THR A 84 -7.92 -0.33 -24.17
CA THR A 84 -7.13 -0.12 -25.39
C THR A 84 -5.93 -1.06 -25.43
N THR A 85 -5.73 -1.78 -26.52
CA THR A 85 -4.49 -2.55 -26.71
C THR A 85 -3.34 -1.62 -27.08
N LEU A 86 -2.23 -1.71 -26.34
CA LEU A 86 -1.00 -0.96 -26.59
C LEU A 86 0.12 -1.94 -26.97
N VAL A 87 1.34 -1.74 -26.45
CA VAL A 87 2.46 -2.70 -26.60
C VAL A 87 2.17 -3.99 -25.83
N GLY A 88 1.48 -3.88 -24.70
CA GLY A 88 1.00 -4.99 -23.87
C GLY A 88 -0.53 -5.05 -23.80
N PRO A 89 -1.08 -6.12 -23.20
CA PRO A 89 -2.51 -6.28 -23.01
C PRO A 89 -3.09 -5.23 -22.05
N THR A 90 -4.37 -4.92 -22.23
CA THR A 90 -5.15 -4.15 -21.26
C THR A 90 -5.28 -4.91 -19.93
N TRP A 91 -5.32 -4.18 -18.83
CA TRP A 91 -5.65 -4.71 -17.49
C TRP A 91 -7.14 -4.67 -17.18
N LYS A 92 -7.93 -3.93 -17.96
CA LYS A 92 -9.37 -3.80 -17.75
C LYS A 92 -10.04 -5.18 -17.84
N GLY A 93 -10.69 -5.60 -16.76
CA GLY A 93 -11.33 -6.91 -16.67
C GLY A 93 -10.37 -8.09 -16.81
N LEU A 94 -9.08 -7.92 -16.51
CA LEU A 94 -8.11 -9.01 -16.64
C LEU A 94 -8.24 -10.01 -15.48
N TYR A 95 -8.17 -9.52 -14.25
CA TYR A 95 -8.13 -10.38 -13.07
C TYR A 95 -9.33 -11.32 -12.97
N GLY A 96 -9.09 -12.60 -12.72
CA GLY A 96 -10.13 -13.63 -12.61
C GLY A 96 -10.66 -14.16 -13.95
N HIS A 97 -10.28 -13.60 -15.09
CA HIS A 97 -10.66 -14.10 -16.41
C HIS A 97 -9.62 -15.07 -17.00
N GLU A 98 -10.05 -15.91 -17.92
CA GLU A 98 -9.14 -16.79 -18.68
C GLU A 98 -8.33 -15.99 -19.70
N VAL A 99 -7.04 -16.28 -19.77
CA VAL A 99 -6.08 -15.70 -20.71
C VAL A 99 -5.41 -16.84 -21.49
N GLU A 100 -5.37 -16.72 -22.81
CA GLU A 100 -4.54 -17.60 -23.65
C GLU A 100 -3.08 -17.14 -23.57
N VAL A 101 -2.18 -18.07 -23.25
CA VAL A 101 -0.75 -17.81 -23.10
C VAL A 101 0.08 -18.81 -23.91
N VAL A 102 1.27 -18.39 -24.29
CA VAL A 102 2.31 -19.20 -24.95
C VAL A 102 3.45 -19.41 -23.95
N LEU A 103 3.81 -20.67 -23.71
CA LEU A 103 4.91 -21.08 -22.85
C LEU A 103 6.27 -20.99 -23.59
N PRO A 104 7.42 -21.05 -22.88
CA PRO A 104 8.74 -20.93 -23.50
C PRO A 104 9.06 -22.02 -24.53
N ASP A 105 8.38 -23.17 -24.45
CA ASP A 105 8.50 -24.28 -25.41
C ASP A 105 7.58 -24.12 -26.64
N GLY A 106 6.81 -23.04 -26.70
CA GLY A 106 5.84 -22.74 -27.76
C GLY A 106 4.44 -23.33 -27.54
N THR A 107 4.21 -24.05 -26.43
CA THR A 107 2.89 -24.60 -26.11
C THR A 107 1.90 -23.49 -25.81
N GLU A 108 0.75 -23.50 -26.49
CA GLU A 108 -0.37 -22.62 -26.17
C GLU A 108 -1.28 -23.28 -25.12
N THR A 109 -1.70 -22.52 -24.10
CA THR A 109 -2.62 -22.99 -23.07
C THR A 109 -3.47 -21.84 -22.53
N LYS A 110 -4.46 -22.16 -21.70
CA LYS A 110 -5.28 -21.19 -20.97
C LYS A 110 -4.92 -21.18 -19.51
N VAL A 111 -4.84 -19.99 -18.93
CA VAL A 111 -4.62 -19.78 -17.49
C VAL A 111 -5.63 -18.76 -16.97
N VAL A 112 -6.00 -18.88 -15.69
CA VAL A 112 -6.79 -17.83 -15.03
C VAL A 112 -5.84 -16.72 -14.61
N ALA A 113 -6.18 -15.47 -14.89
CA ALA A 113 -5.41 -14.31 -14.44
C ALA A 113 -5.66 -14.03 -12.95
N ASP A 114 -5.25 -14.97 -12.10
CA ASP A 114 -5.29 -14.84 -10.65
C ASP A 114 -4.08 -14.04 -10.12
N GLU A 115 -4.01 -13.89 -8.80
CA GLU A 115 -2.94 -13.15 -8.14
C GLU A 115 -1.55 -13.79 -8.37
N ALA A 116 -1.47 -15.12 -8.48
CA ALA A 116 -0.22 -15.81 -8.73
C ALA A 116 0.27 -15.59 -10.17
N TYR A 117 -0.64 -15.62 -11.15
CA TYR A 117 -0.36 -15.28 -12.54
C TYR A 117 0.11 -13.83 -12.69
N LEU A 118 -0.59 -12.87 -12.07
CA LEU A 118 -0.20 -11.46 -12.15
C LEU A 118 1.17 -11.22 -11.53
N ARG A 119 1.42 -11.83 -10.37
CA ARG A 119 2.71 -11.76 -9.70
C ARG A 119 3.83 -12.37 -10.56
N GLU A 120 3.62 -13.57 -11.10
CA GLU A 120 4.59 -14.23 -11.98
C GLU A 120 4.85 -13.37 -13.22
N SER A 121 3.81 -12.80 -13.84
CA SER A 121 3.97 -11.94 -15.03
C SER A 121 4.78 -10.68 -14.74
N ILE A 122 4.71 -10.12 -13.53
CA ILE A 122 5.53 -8.96 -13.13
C ILE A 122 7.00 -9.37 -12.90
N LEU A 123 7.22 -10.53 -12.29
CA LEU A 123 8.55 -10.99 -11.88
C LEU A 123 9.32 -11.72 -12.99
N ASP A 124 8.62 -12.53 -13.79
CA ASP A 124 9.10 -13.34 -14.90
C ASP A 124 8.13 -13.28 -16.10
N PRO A 125 8.10 -12.14 -16.83
CA PRO A 125 7.13 -11.91 -17.91
C PRO A 125 7.24 -12.85 -19.11
N ASN A 126 8.35 -13.60 -19.24
CA ASN A 126 8.54 -14.55 -20.34
C ASN A 126 8.12 -15.98 -19.97
N ALA A 127 7.74 -16.24 -18.71
CA ALA A 127 7.27 -17.56 -18.30
C ALA A 127 5.94 -17.94 -18.97
N LYS A 128 5.05 -16.97 -19.15
CA LYS A 128 3.74 -17.13 -19.79
C LYS A 128 3.39 -15.86 -20.56
N ILE A 129 3.55 -15.89 -21.89
CA ILE A 129 3.32 -14.70 -22.72
C ILE A 129 1.88 -14.72 -23.20
N THR A 130 1.10 -13.67 -22.93
CA THR A 130 -0.26 -13.54 -23.48
C THR A 130 -0.24 -13.66 -25.01
N LYS A 131 -1.08 -14.53 -25.55
CA LYS A 131 -1.16 -14.78 -27.00
C LYS A 131 -1.42 -13.49 -27.77
N GLY A 132 -0.67 -13.29 -28.86
CA GLY A 132 -0.72 -12.06 -29.66
C GLY A 132 0.22 -10.96 -29.20
N PHE A 133 0.99 -11.16 -28.12
CA PHE A 133 2.01 -10.24 -27.65
C PHE A 133 3.41 -10.84 -27.81
N GLN A 134 4.42 -9.96 -27.90
CA GLN A 134 5.80 -10.38 -28.18
C GLN A 134 6.57 -10.64 -26.88
N ALA A 135 7.38 -11.70 -26.91
CA ALA A 135 8.36 -12.00 -25.86
C ALA A 135 9.38 -10.85 -25.69
N ASN A 136 9.96 -10.74 -24.50
CA ASN A 136 11.08 -9.83 -24.18
C ASN A 136 10.78 -8.32 -24.31
N LEU A 137 9.51 -7.91 -24.46
CA LEU A 137 9.14 -6.50 -24.43
C LEU A 137 8.82 -5.99 -23.02
N MET A 138 8.20 -6.82 -22.18
CA MET A 138 7.91 -6.47 -20.79
C MET A 138 9.19 -6.58 -19.94
N PRO A 139 9.60 -5.51 -19.23
CA PRO A 139 10.78 -5.55 -18.35
C PRO A 139 10.62 -6.55 -17.21
N ILE A 140 11.74 -7.13 -16.76
CA ILE A 140 11.80 -8.01 -15.61
C ILE A 140 11.92 -7.17 -14.33
N TYR A 141 10.97 -7.32 -13.39
CA TYR A 141 10.97 -6.58 -12.12
C TYR A 141 11.46 -7.39 -10.91
N GLN A 142 11.93 -8.63 -11.12
CA GLN A 142 12.52 -9.46 -10.06
C GLN A 142 13.64 -8.70 -9.33
N GLY A 143 13.49 -8.53 -8.02
CA GLY A 143 14.44 -7.81 -7.17
C GLY A 143 14.42 -6.28 -7.30
N GLN A 144 13.54 -5.72 -8.14
CA GLN A 144 13.38 -4.26 -8.31
C GLN A 144 12.19 -3.71 -7.52
N LEU A 145 11.13 -4.52 -7.38
CA LEU A 145 9.93 -4.16 -6.62
C LEU A 145 9.91 -4.91 -5.29
N SER A 146 9.47 -4.22 -4.24
CA SER A 146 9.19 -4.88 -2.96
C SER A 146 7.90 -5.70 -3.03
N GLU A 147 7.73 -6.63 -2.10
CA GLU A 147 6.50 -7.42 -1.98
C GLU A 147 5.25 -6.54 -1.81
N ASP A 148 5.37 -5.43 -1.09
CA ASP A 148 4.25 -4.52 -0.86
C ASP A 148 3.94 -3.67 -2.09
N ASP A 149 4.95 -3.34 -2.91
CA ASP A 149 4.73 -2.65 -4.19
C ASP A 149 4.02 -3.57 -5.19
N ILE A 150 4.43 -4.85 -5.27
CA ILE A 150 3.78 -5.85 -6.11
C ILE A 150 2.33 -6.03 -5.68
N LYS A 151 2.06 -6.17 -4.38
CA LYS A 151 0.68 -6.24 -3.86
C LYS A 151 -0.14 -5.02 -4.21
N ALA A 152 0.43 -3.82 -4.10
CA ALA A 152 -0.26 -2.59 -4.46
C ALA A 152 -0.60 -2.54 -5.96
N ILE A 153 0.34 -2.88 -6.83
CA ILE A 153 0.12 -2.95 -8.29
C ILE A 153 -0.97 -3.98 -8.62
N ILE A 154 -0.93 -5.16 -8.01
CA ILE A 154 -1.95 -6.19 -8.20
C ILE A 154 -3.31 -5.71 -7.70
N ALA A 155 -3.38 -5.03 -6.55
CA ALA A 155 -4.62 -4.44 -6.04
C ALA A 155 -5.22 -3.43 -7.03
N TYR A 156 -4.38 -2.60 -7.65
CA TYR A 156 -4.82 -1.71 -8.72
C TYR A 156 -5.33 -2.48 -9.95
N ILE A 157 -4.64 -3.52 -10.42
CA ILE A 157 -5.13 -4.34 -11.55
C ILE A 157 -6.48 -4.99 -11.21
N LYS A 158 -6.65 -5.47 -9.97
CA LYS A 158 -7.90 -6.04 -9.46
C LYS A 158 -9.02 -5.02 -9.41
N SER A 159 -8.75 -3.76 -9.08
CA SER A 159 -9.78 -2.72 -9.07
C SER A 159 -10.28 -2.34 -10.47
N LEU A 160 -9.61 -2.79 -11.53
CA LEU A 160 -10.01 -2.55 -12.93
C LEU A 160 -10.95 -3.63 -13.47
N GLN A 161 -11.49 -4.51 -12.62
CA GLN A 161 -12.65 -5.31 -12.99
C GLN A 161 -13.77 -4.38 -13.45
N GLY A 162 -14.40 -4.68 -14.58
CA GLY A 162 -15.67 -4.04 -14.90
C GLY A 162 -16.62 -4.25 -13.72
N GLU A 163 -17.49 -3.27 -13.44
CA GLU A 163 -18.51 -3.42 -12.39
C GLU A 163 -19.05 -4.84 -12.40
N HIS A 164 -18.86 -5.55 -11.28
CA HIS A 164 -19.68 -6.71 -11.01
C HIS A 164 -21.11 -6.17 -10.97
N SER A 165 -21.80 -6.24 -12.11
CA SER A 165 -23.23 -6.04 -12.18
C SER A 165 -23.84 -7.12 -11.31
N HIS A 166 -24.08 -6.73 -10.06
CA HIS A 166 -24.93 -7.44 -9.13
C HIS A 166 -26.35 -7.25 -9.68
N GLU A 167 -26.75 -8.15 -10.57
CA GLU A 167 -28.15 -8.37 -11.00
C GLU A 167 -28.77 -9.49 -10.18
#